data_AF-A0A0P1GLI1-F1
#
_entry.id   AF-A0A0P1GLI1-F1
#
_cell.length_a   1.000
_cell.length_b   1.000
_cell.length_c   1.000
_cell.angle_alpha   90.00
_cell.angle_beta   90.00
_cell.angle_gamma   90.00
#
_symmetry.space_group_name_H-M   'P 1'
#
loop_
_entity.id
_entity.type
_entity.pdbx_description
1 polymer ?
#
loop_
_entity_poly.entity_id
_entity_poly.type
_entity_poly.pdbx_seq_one_letter_code
_entity_poly.pdbx_strand_id
1 'polypeptide(L)'
;MSRDDLKLSPVSSKDTVGVPATMSCTDVLARALVAFIAIGSPSFAQSQSAPMPANAQPKSYGEGWECNRGYRLDGEACLAIIIPENAYATNRTYGAGWECLHGFQEVDDTTCLEVIVPDGGYLDPSGKSWSCLRGYMQVDDRCLEIDLPPNAYLADRGYGAAWLCNRGYEVEGGTCVAIAVPENAFLNGSGYGKRWTCERGYYERDDTCEAVVVPENAYFDDASYGQGWKCNRGFAETDNGCTEIDLPDNAHLDRSGNGWECHRNFQRSQGRCLLND
;
A
#
# COMPACT_ATOMS: atom_id res chain seq x y z
N MET A 1 -23.64 51.05 -9.34
CA MET A 1 -22.68 50.38 -10.25
C MET A 1 -22.94 48.88 -10.12
N SER A 2 -24.03 48.39 -10.71
CA SER A 2 -24.09 47.73 -12.03
C SER A 2 -22.90 46.79 -12.27
N ARG A 3 -23.17 45.48 -12.18
CA ARG A 3 -22.33 44.41 -12.69
C ARG A 3 -23.10 43.79 -13.85
N ASP A 4 -22.58 44.01 -15.05
CA ASP A 4 -23.09 43.45 -16.30
C ASP A 4 -22.66 41.99 -16.46
N ASP A 5 -23.62 41.23 -17.01
CA ASP A 5 -23.55 39.85 -17.45
C ASP A 5 -22.57 39.63 -18.61
N LEU A 6 -21.80 38.54 -18.55
CA LEU A 6 -21.19 37.92 -19.73
C LEU A 6 -21.27 36.39 -19.60
N LYS A 7 -22.27 35.82 -20.29
CA LYS A 7 -22.47 34.40 -20.53
C LYS A 7 -21.55 33.92 -21.66
N LEU A 8 -20.85 32.80 -21.44
CA LEU A 8 -20.22 31.98 -22.47
C LEU A 8 -21.02 30.68 -22.64
N SER A 9 -21.42 30.40 -23.87
CA SER A 9 -22.17 29.21 -24.29
C SER A 9 -21.23 28.06 -24.70
N PRO A 10 -21.59 26.79 -24.45
CA PRO A 10 -20.78 25.64 -24.84
C PRO A 10 -21.08 25.16 -26.27
N VAL A 11 -20.03 24.70 -26.97
CA VAL A 11 -20.10 24.09 -28.30
C VAL A 11 -20.56 22.63 -28.20
N SER A 12 -21.58 22.30 -28.99
CA SER A 12 -22.25 21.00 -29.08
C SER A 12 -21.56 20.05 -30.06
N SER A 13 -21.25 18.84 -29.59
CA SER A 13 -20.95 17.66 -30.40
C SER A 13 -22.25 17.04 -30.93
N LYS A 14 -22.27 16.60 -32.20
CA LYS A 14 -23.25 15.61 -32.70
C LYS A 14 -22.62 14.72 -33.76
N ASP A 15 -22.63 13.43 -33.44
CA ASP A 15 -22.32 12.29 -34.28
C ASP A 15 -23.23 12.19 -35.51
N THR A 16 -22.72 11.61 -36.59
CA THR A 16 -23.58 10.94 -37.57
C THR A 16 -22.91 9.66 -38.05
N VAL A 17 -23.50 8.54 -37.62
CA VAL A 17 -23.23 7.16 -38.01
C VAL A 17 -23.84 6.90 -39.39
N GLY A 18 -23.12 6.21 -40.27
CA GLY A 18 -23.64 5.65 -41.52
C GLY A 18 -22.94 4.33 -41.85
N VAL A 19 -23.64 3.23 -41.62
CA VAL A 19 -23.26 1.82 -41.91
C VAL A 19 -23.50 1.50 -43.40
N PRO A 20 -22.79 0.53 -44.02
CA PRO A 20 -22.59 0.44 -45.47
C PRO A 20 -23.64 -0.42 -46.19
N ALA A 21 -23.80 -0.19 -47.49
CA ALA A 21 -24.63 -1.02 -48.37
C ALA A 21 -23.85 -1.46 -49.63
N THR A 22 -23.48 -2.74 -49.61
CA THR A 22 -23.57 -3.76 -50.69
C THR A 22 -22.91 -3.53 -52.07
N MET A 23 -21.91 -4.38 -52.34
CA MET A 23 -21.41 -4.83 -53.64
C MET A 23 -22.50 -5.36 -54.60
N SER A 24 -22.32 -5.20 -55.92
CA SER A 24 -22.27 -6.33 -56.89
C SER A 24 -22.06 -5.91 -58.36
N CYS A 25 -21.16 -6.64 -59.01
CA CYS A 25 -21.09 -7.15 -60.40
C CYS A 25 -21.26 -6.27 -61.67
N THR A 26 -20.15 -6.22 -62.42
CA THR A 26 -19.99 -6.53 -63.87
C THR A 26 -20.68 -5.68 -64.93
N ASP A 27 -19.89 -4.96 -65.74
CA ASP A 27 -19.86 -4.97 -67.22
C ASP A 27 -18.85 -3.90 -67.71
N VAL A 28 -17.61 -4.25 -68.09
CA VAL A 28 -17.14 -4.70 -69.43
C VAL A 28 -17.07 -3.56 -70.48
N LEU A 29 -15.83 -3.32 -70.94
CA LEU A 29 -15.38 -2.67 -72.19
C LEU A 29 -15.41 -1.13 -72.34
N ALA A 30 -14.23 -0.49 -72.24
CA ALA A 30 -13.58 0.15 -73.40
C ALA A 30 -12.19 0.71 -73.01
N ARG A 31 -11.17 0.30 -73.77
CA ARG A 31 -9.75 0.65 -73.63
C ARG A 31 -9.46 2.04 -74.17
N ALA A 32 -8.56 2.79 -73.52
CA ALA A 32 -7.62 3.67 -74.21
C ALA A 32 -6.35 3.85 -73.36
N LEU A 33 -5.22 3.36 -73.91
CA LEU A 33 -3.87 3.49 -73.38
C LEU A 33 -3.41 4.96 -73.36
N VAL A 34 -2.86 5.42 -72.23
CA VAL A 34 -1.73 6.35 -72.20
C VAL A 34 -0.78 5.89 -71.10
N ALA A 35 0.39 5.40 -71.50
CA ALA A 35 1.43 4.90 -70.61
C ALA A 35 2.17 6.08 -69.95
N PHE A 36 1.93 6.28 -68.65
CA PHE A 36 2.78 7.11 -67.77
C PHE A 36 3.86 6.21 -67.17
N ILE A 37 5.05 6.21 -67.77
CA ILE A 37 6.23 5.55 -67.19
C ILE A 37 6.81 6.51 -66.13
N ALA A 38 6.37 6.35 -64.88
CA ALA A 38 7.07 6.88 -63.72
C ALA A 38 8.13 5.86 -63.30
N ILE A 39 9.39 6.10 -63.68
CA ILE A 39 10.52 5.35 -63.15
C ILE A 39 10.69 5.81 -61.70
N GLY A 40 10.15 5.05 -60.76
CA GLY A 40 10.53 5.17 -59.36
C GLY A 40 12.00 4.81 -59.24
N SER A 41 12.85 5.78 -58.90
CA SER A 41 14.24 5.50 -58.56
C SER A 41 14.26 4.61 -57.31
N PRO A 42 14.90 3.43 -57.33
CA PRO A 42 15.18 2.73 -56.09
C PRO A 42 16.10 3.62 -55.26
N SER A 43 15.59 4.13 -54.14
CA SER A 43 16.44 4.73 -53.11
C SER A 43 17.27 3.60 -52.51
N PHE A 44 18.50 3.42 -53.03
CA PHE A 44 19.50 2.63 -52.34
C PHE A 44 19.90 3.40 -51.09
N ALA A 45 19.39 2.99 -49.93
CA ALA A 45 20.03 3.29 -48.67
C ALA A 45 21.37 2.56 -48.65
N GLN A 46 22.41 3.14 -49.26
CA GLN A 46 23.76 2.68 -49.03
C GLN A 46 24.10 3.07 -47.59
N SER A 47 24.03 2.09 -46.69
CA SER A 47 24.75 2.15 -45.42
C SER A 47 26.23 2.20 -45.80
N GLN A 48 26.76 3.40 -46.04
CA GLN A 48 28.21 3.60 -46.02
C GLN A 48 28.60 3.30 -44.58
N SER A 49 29.11 2.09 -44.36
CA SER A 49 29.76 1.74 -43.10
C SER A 49 30.87 2.76 -42.90
N ALA A 50 30.63 3.72 -42.01
CA ALA A 50 31.61 4.74 -41.67
C ALA A 50 32.92 4.00 -41.31
N PRO A 51 34.07 4.39 -41.88
CA PRO A 51 35.32 3.71 -41.63
C PRO A 51 35.54 3.65 -40.11
N MET A 52 35.83 2.46 -39.60
CA MET A 52 35.98 2.23 -38.16
C MET A 52 37.06 3.17 -37.60
N PRO A 53 36.74 4.02 -36.62
CA PRO A 53 37.68 5.01 -36.10
C PRO A 53 38.78 4.33 -35.26
N ALA A 54 39.82 5.10 -34.94
CA ALA A 54 40.82 4.65 -33.98
C ALA A 54 40.18 4.35 -32.62
N ASN A 55 40.73 3.36 -31.90
CA ASN A 55 40.24 2.89 -30.61
C ASN A 55 38.82 2.30 -30.64
N ALA A 56 38.40 1.75 -31.78
CA ALA A 56 37.19 0.95 -31.92
C ALA A 56 37.51 -0.48 -32.37
N GLN A 57 36.58 -1.38 -32.08
CA GLN A 57 36.58 -2.78 -32.50
C GLN A 57 35.23 -3.15 -33.12
N PRO A 58 35.16 -4.14 -34.04
CA PRO A 58 33.89 -4.60 -34.59
C PRO A 58 33.00 -5.18 -33.49
N LYS A 59 31.69 -4.92 -33.56
CA LYS A 59 30.74 -5.52 -32.63
C LYS A 59 30.71 -7.04 -32.78
N SER A 60 30.51 -7.74 -31.67
CA SER A 60 30.36 -9.21 -31.67
C SER A 60 29.05 -9.69 -32.32
N TYR A 61 28.06 -8.81 -32.40
CA TYR A 61 26.78 -9.05 -33.08
C TYR A 61 26.24 -7.75 -33.70
N GLY A 62 25.58 -7.89 -34.86
CA GLY A 62 25.07 -6.77 -35.65
C GLY A 62 26.12 -6.10 -36.53
N GLU A 63 25.71 -5.09 -37.29
CA GLU A 63 26.63 -4.27 -38.09
C GLU A 63 27.18 -3.10 -37.26
N GLY A 64 28.41 -2.67 -37.56
CA GLY A 64 29.08 -1.53 -36.94
C GLY A 64 30.20 -1.89 -35.96
N TRP A 65 30.62 -0.90 -35.18
CA TRP A 65 31.75 -0.97 -34.25
C TRP A 65 31.36 -0.48 -32.86
N GLU A 66 32.14 -0.84 -31.86
CA GLU A 66 32.07 -0.32 -30.50
C GLU A 66 33.44 0.18 -30.05
N CYS A 67 33.49 1.16 -29.13
CA CYS A 67 34.76 1.63 -28.61
C CYS A 67 35.47 0.55 -27.79
N ASN A 68 36.81 0.55 -27.88
CA ASN A 68 37.66 -0.26 -27.04
C ASN A 68 37.47 0.13 -25.56
N ARG A 69 37.75 -0.81 -24.64
CA ARG A 69 37.72 -0.51 -23.20
C ARG A 69 38.63 0.66 -22.86
N GLY A 70 38.15 1.59 -22.04
CA GLY A 70 38.84 2.85 -21.73
C GLY A 70 38.56 3.98 -22.74
N TYR A 71 37.71 3.74 -23.73
CA TYR A 71 37.25 4.74 -24.70
C TYR A 71 35.73 4.80 -24.74
N ARG A 72 35.18 5.99 -24.99
CA ARG A 72 33.74 6.24 -25.14
C ARG A 72 33.44 6.87 -26.49
N LEU A 73 32.22 6.63 -26.97
CA LEU A 73 31.71 7.24 -28.19
C LEU A 73 31.49 8.75 -27.96
N ASP A 74 32.07 9.57 -28.83
CA ASP A 74 31.80 11.00 -28.92
C ASP A 74 31.70 11.38 -30.40
N GLY A 75 30.48 11.65 -30.88
CA GLY A 75 30.19 11.79 -32.30
C GLY A 75 30.54 10.53 -33.09
N GLU A 76 31.49 10.64 -34.02
CA GLU A 76 31.98 9.53 -34.87
C GLU A 76 33.34 8.97 -34.41
N ALA A 77 33.81 9.34 -33.22
CA ALA A 77 35.12 8.95 -32.70
C ALA A 77 35.03 8.23 -31.34
N CYS A 78 36.07 7.44 -31.04
CA CYS A 78 36.29 6.88 -29.71
C CYS A 78 37.34 7.71 -28.97
N LEU A 79 36.89 8.52 -28.01
CA LEU A 79 37.76 9.33 -27.17
C LEU A 79 38.10 8.60 -25.87
N ALA A 80 39.32 8.81 -25.38
CA ALA A 80 39.76 8.22 -24.11
C ALA A 80 38.87 8.72 -22.96
N ILE A 81 38.46 7.82 -22.08
CA ILE A 81 37.74 8.15 -20.85
C ILE A 81 38.73 8.83 -19.91
N ILE A 82 38.50 10.11 -19.64
CA ILE A 82 39.25 10.86 -18.62
C ILE A 82 38.58 10.58 -17.28
N ILE A 83 39.33 9.97 -16.36
CA ILE A 83 38.85 9.67 -15.02
C ILE A 83 39.22 10.87 -14.13
N PRO A 84 38.24 11.60 -13.56
CA PRO A 84 38.53 12.72 -12.70
C PRO A 84 39.10 12.26 -11.35
N GLU A 85 39.59 13.22 -10.56
CA GLU A 85 39.98 12.96 -9.17
C GLU A 85 38.79 12.39 -8.38
N ASN A 86 39.06 11.46 -7.46
CA ASN A 86 38.05 10.75 -6.66
C ASN A 86 37.07 9.89 -7.47
N ALA A 87 37.47 9.39 -8.63
CA ALA A 87 36.70 8.45 -9.45
C ALA A 87 37.49 7.19 -9.81
N TYR A 88 36.77 6.15 -10.25
CA TYR A 88 37.34 4.90 -10.76
C TYR A 88 36.71 4.49 -12.09
N ALA A 89 37.46 3.79 -12.94
CA ALA A 89 36.96 3.29 -14.21
C ALA A 89 35.93 2.17 -14.01
N THR A 90 34.80 2.25 -14.70
CA THR A 90 33.77 1.20 -14.67
C THR A 90 33.98 0.12 -15.73
N ASN A 91 34.93 0.33 -16.66
CA ASN A 91 35.11 -0.47 -17.87
C ASN A 91 33.87 -0.57 -18.76
N ARG A 92 32.89 0.32 -18.58
CA ARG A 92 31.73 0.46 -19.46
C ARG A 92 32.09 1.36 -20.63
N THR A 93 31.63 0.99 -21.82
CA THR A 93 31.82 1.76 -23.07
C THR A 93 30.66 2.73 -23.33
N TYR A 94 29.66 2.75 -22.44
CA TYR A 94 28.51 3.65 -22.44
C TYR A 94 28.48 4.47 -21.13
N GLY A 95 27.81 5.63 -21.16
CA GLY A 95 27.78 6.57 -20.04
C GLY A 95 29.12 7.31 -19.86
N ALA A 96 29.40 7.76 -18.63
CA ALA A 96 30.64 8.45 -18.30
C ALA A 96 31.88 7.54 -18.40
N GLY A 97 31.72 6.22 -18.23
CA GLY A 97 32.84 5.26 -18.24
C GLY A 97 33.65 5.25 -16.94
N TRP A 98 33.28 6.08 -15.98
CA TRP A 98 33.80 6.16 -14.62
C TRP A 98 32.63 6.33 -13.64
N GLU A 99 32.90 6.08 -12.37
CA GLU A 99 31.99 6.35 -11.25
C GLU A 99 32.80 6.97 -10.10
N CYS A 100 32.19 7.87 -9.34
CA CYS A 100 32.82 8.44 -8.15
C CYS A 100 33.12 7.37 -7.10
N LEU A 101 34.20 7.55 -6.35
CA LEU A 101 34.50 6.77 -5.15
C LEU A 101 33.40 6.96 -4.11
N HIS A 102 33.27 5.99 -3.19
CA HIS A 102 32.33 6.09 -2.08
C HIS A 102 32.66 7.33 -1.24
N GLY A 103 31.66 8.18 -0.98
CA GLY A 103 31.83 9.48 -0.32
C GLY A 103 31.93 10.66 -1.28
N PHE A 104 31.82 10.42 -2.59
CA PHE A 104 31.87 11.47 -3.60
C PHE A 104 30.64 11.42 -4.52
N GLN A 105 30.13 12.60 -4.85
CA GLN A 105 29.01 12.80 -5.73
C GLN A 105 29.47 13.43 -7.05
N GLU A 106 28.88 12.95 -8.14
CA GLU A 106 29.12 13.48 -9.48
C GLU A 106 28.47 14.87 -9.64
N VAL A 107 29.26 15.82 -10.15
CA VAL A 107 28.85 17.19 -10.43
C VAL A 107 29.33 17.57 -11.83
N ASP A 108 28.42 18.17 -12.61
CA ASP A 108 28.65 18.64 -13.99
C ASP A 108 29.24 17.58 -14.94
N ASP A 109 28.89 16.30 -14.77
CA ASP A 109 29.31 15.14 -15.57
C ASP A 109 30.83 14.99 -15.77
N THR A 110 31.63 15.65 -14.92
CA THR A 110 33.08 15.78 -15.12
C THR A 110 33.87 15.74 -13.82
N THR A 111 33.24 15.94 -12.66
CA THR A 111 33.93 16.04 -11.38
C THR A 111 33.24 15.21 -10.31
N CYS A 112 34.03 14.65 -9.40
CA CYS A 112 33.54 14.02 -8.18
C CYS A 112 33.88 14.91 -6.98
N LEU A 113 32.85 15.51 -6.38
CA LEU A 113 32.99 16.33 -5.17
C LEU A 113 32.64 15.51 -3.93
N GLU A 114 33.35 15.77 -2.84
CA GLU A 114 33.11 15.10 -1.56
C GLU A 114 31.71 15.41 -1.04
N VAL A 115 31.01 14.38 -0.56
CA VAL A 115 29.71 14.53 0.11
C VAL A 115 29.96 15.06 1.52
N ILE A 116 29.57 16.30 1.77
CA ILE A 116 29.65 16.90 3.10
C ILE A 116 28.52 16.35 3.97
N VAL A 117 28.88 15.57 4.99
CA VAL A 117 27.93 15.01 5.95
C VAL A 117 27.80 15.96 7.15
N PRO A 118 26.60 16.46 7.47
CA PRO A 118 26.40 17.33 8.63
C PRO A 118 26.50 16.55 9.96
N ASP A 119 26.67 17.29 11.06
CA ASP A 119 26.58 16.70 12.42
C ASP A 119 25.24 15.97 12.59
N GLY A 120 25.28 14.78 13.20
CA GLY A 120 24.11 13.90 13.33
C GLY A 120 23.75 13.13 12.05
N GLY A 121 24.53 13.28 10.97
CA GLY A 121 24.39 12.54 9.72
C GLY A 121 25.40 11.38 9.58
N TYR A 122 25.13 10.53 8.60
CA TYR A 122 26.06 9.52 8.10
C TYR A 122 25.95 9.40 6.58
N LEU A 123 27.04 8.98 5.94
CA LEU A 123 27.06 8.72 4.51
C LEU A 123 26.19 7.49 4.19
N ASP A 124 25.28 7.62 3.24
CA ASP A 124 24.35 6.54 2.90
C ASP A 124 25.09 5.35 2.23
N PRO A 125 24.44 4.17 2.09
CA PRO A 125 25.09 3.01 1.48
C PRO A 125 25.55 3.23 0.03
N SER A 126 24.93 4.17 -0.70
CA SER A 126 25.36 4.51 -2.07
C SER A 126 26.67 5.30 -2.08
N GLY A 127 26.94 6.04 -1.00
CA GLY A 127 28.10 6.93 -0.89
C GLY A 127 27.96 8.24 -1.66
N LYS A 128 26.79 8.49 -2.25
CA LYS A 128 26.51 9.67 -3.09
C LYS A 128 25.63 10.71 -2.39
N SER A 129 25.09 10.37 -1.23
CA SER A 129 24.29 11.24 -0.38
C SER A 129 24.47 10.82 1.08
N TRP A 130 23.89 11.59 1.98
CA TRP A 130 23.86 11.31 3.42
C TRP A 130 22.44 11.07 3.91
N SER A 131 22.33 10.55 5.13
CA SER A 131 21.09 10.35 5.86
C SER A 131 21.31 10.66 7.34
N CYS A 132 20.25 11.03 8.05
CA CYS A 132 20.36 11.30 9.49
C CYS A 132 20.48 10.02 10.31
N LEU A 133 21.33 10.05 11.33
CA LEU A 133 21.43 9.00 12.33
C LEU A 133 20.07 8.79 13.03
N ARG A 134 19.85 7.59 13.57
CA ARG A 134 18.66 7.33 14.39
C ARG A 134 18.62 8.34 15.56
N GLY A 135 17.47 8.98 15.75
CA GLY A 135 17.33 10.05 16.74
C GLY A 135 17.52 11.45 16.16
N TYR A 136 17.80 11.57 14.86
CA TYR A 136 17.88 12.83 14.16
C TYR A 136 16.85 12.88 13.02
N MET A 137 16.35 14.07 12.74
CA MET A 137 15.47 14.34 11.61
C MET A 137 16.12 15.31 10.62
N GLN A 138 15.90 15.09 9.34
CA GLN A 138 16.41 15.96 8.29
C GLN A 138 15.59 17.25 8.24
N VAL A 139 16.25 18.38 8.40
CA VAL A 139 15.69 19.73 8.24
C VAL A 139 16.66 20.52 7.39
N ASP A 140 16.26 20.78 6.15
CA ASP A 140 17.13 21.31 5.10
C ASP A 140 18.39 20.43 4.96
N ASP A 141 19.57 21.05 4.86
CA ASP A 141 20.86 20.37 4.73
C ASP A 141 21.48 20.00 6.10
N ARG A 142 20.65 19.70 7.10
CA ARG A 142 21.11 19.38 8.46
C ARG A 142 20.31 18.23 9.09
N CYS A 143 20.94 17.57 10.04
CA CYS A 143 20.30 16.63 10.94
C CYS A 143 20.10 17.31 12.29
N LEU A 144 18.84 17.51 12.68
CA LEU A 144 18.50 18.02 14.01
C LEU A 144 18.12 16.86 14.92
N GLU A 145 18.67 16.87 16.13
CA GLU A 145 18.30 15.87 17.14
C GLU A 145 16.81 15.99 17.48
N ILE A 146 16.15 14.84 17.57
CA ILE A 146 14.74 14.73 17.93
C ILE A 146 14.65 14.89 19.45
N ASP A 147 14.01 15.96 19.90
CA ASP A 147 13.64 16.12 21.30
C ASP A 147 12.55 15.10 21.64
N LEU A 148 12.90 14.15 22.51
CA LEU A 148 12.05 13.03 22.86
C LEU A 148 11.33 13.35 24.19
N PRO A 149 10.00 13.58 24.16
CA PRO A 149 9.29 13.88 25.39
C PRO A 149 9.30 12.67 26.36
N PRO A 150 9.05 12.89 27.66
CA PRO A 150 8.91 11.80 28.61
C PRO A 150 7.86 10.78 28.13
N ASN A 151 8.14 9.50 28.37
CA ASN A 151 7.29 8.38 27.95
C ASN A 151 7.13 8.22 26.43
N ALA A 152 8.04 8.76 25.62
CA ALA A 152 8.13 8.48 24.19
C ALA A 152 9.32 7.59 23.83
N TYR A 153 9.28 7.03 22.63
CA TYR A 153 10.38 6.31 21.98
C TYR A 153 10.44 6.68 20.49
N LEU A 154 11.65 6.59 19.91
CA LEU A 154 11.86 6.89 18.49
C LEU A 154 11.08 5.93 17.60
N ALA A 155 10.36 6.47 16.61
CA ALA A 155 9.64 5.66 15.64
C ALA A 155 10.62 4.91 14.72
N ASP A 156 10.27 3.68 14.32
CA ASP A 156 11.16 2.83 13.52
C ASP A 156 11.19 3.16 12.02
N ARG A 157 10.30 4.04 11.53
CA ARG A 157 10.19 4.35 10.10
C ARG A 157 10.18 5.85 9.84
N GLY A 158 10.96 6.29 8.86
CA GLY A 158 11.11 7.69 8.46
C GLY A 158 9.91 8.31 7.75
N TYR A 159 8.78 7.61 7.65
CA TYR A 159 7.52 8.16 7.13
C TYR A 159 6.50 8.20 8.27
N GLY A 160 6.22 9.40 8.78
CA GLY A 160 5.27 9.62 9.88
C GLY A 160 5.86 10.47 11.01
N ALA A 161 5.31 10.32 12.21
CA ALA A 161 5.82 10.98 13.41
C ALA A 161 7.23 10.47 13.75
N ALA A 162 8.10 11.38 14.20
CA ALA A 162 9.48 11.08 14.58
C ALA A 162 9.60 10.18 15.81
N TRP A 163 8.57 10.18 16.66
CA TRP A 163 8.48 9.40 17.88
C TRP A 163 7.04 8.93 18.13
N LEU A 164 6.90 7.94 19.00
CA LEU A 164 5.64 7.36 19.44
C LEU A 164 5.62 7.27 20.97
N CYS A 165 4.44 7.22 21.57
CA CYS A 165 4.31 7.05 23.01
C CYS A 165 4.51 5.59 23.43
N ASN A 166 5.19 5.39 24.56
CA ASN A 166 5.28 4.11 25.24
C ASN A 166 3.88 3.55 25.51
N ARG A 167 3.76 2.23 25.60
CA ARG A 167 2.49 1.58 25.95
C ARG A 167 1.94 2.17 27.26
N GLY A 168 0.65 2.51 27.26
CA GLY A 168 0.00 3.19 28.39
C GLY A 168 0.01 4.71 28.31
N TYR A 169 0.57 5.27 27.23
CA TYR A 169 0.57 6.70 26.97
C TYR A 169 0.00 7.00 25.57
N GLU A 170 -0.56 8.18 25.41
CA GLU A 170 -1.07 8.69 24.14
C GLU A 170 -0.60 10.13 23.87
N VAL A 171 -0.63 10.53 22.59
CA VAL A 171 -0.14 11.84 22.17
C VAL A 171 -1.18 12.89 22.51
N GLU A 172 -0.82 13.84 23.37
CA GLU A 172 -1.59 15.05 23.64
C GLU A 172 -0.65 16.25 23.64
N GLY A 173 -0.94 17.24 22.78
CA GLY A 173 -0.17 18.49 22.72
C GLY A 173 1.33 18.33 22.40
N GLY A 174 1.73 17.28 21.69
CA GLY A 174 3.15 17.00 21.41
C GLY A 174 3.90 16.33 22.57
N THR A 175 3.18 15.83 23.58
CA THR A 175 3.73 15.06 24.70
C THR A 175 3.01 13.73 24.83
N CYS A 176 3.58 12.81 25.62
CA CYS A 176 2.94 11.55 25.95
C CYS A 176 2.28 11.64 27.32
N VAL A 177 0.95 11.66 27.35
CA VAL A 177 0.13 11.66 28.57
C VAL A 177 -0.32 10.24 28.89
N ALA A 178 -0.42 9.92 30.18
CA ALA A 178 -0.83 8.59 30.61
C ALA A 178 -2.32 8.37 30.27
N ILE A 179 -2.61 7.22 29.68
CA ILE A 179 -3.99 6.82 29.36
C ILE A 179 -4.70 6.51 30.67
N ALA A 180 -5.84 7.17 30.90
CA ALA A 180 -6.72 6.83 32.01
C ALA A 180 -7.38 5.47 31.74
N VAL A 181 -6.99 4.46 32.51
CA VAL A 181 -7.61 3.14 32.49
C VAL A 181 -8.61 3.07 33.65
N PRO A 182 -9.91 2.89 33.40
CA PRO A 182 -10.91 2.81 34.46
C PRO A 182 -10.73 1.52 35.29
N GLU A 183 -11.41 1.46 36.44
CA GLU A 183 -11.48 0.24 37.24
C GLU A 183 -12.08 -0.91 36.41
N ASN A 184 -11.60 -2.14 36.63
CA ASN A 184 -12.00 -3.33 35.86
C ASN A 184 -11.70 -3.23 34.36
N ALA A 185 -10.64 -2.52 33.97
CA ALA A 185 -10.13 -2.47 32.60
C ALA A 185 -8.62 -2.69 32.55
N PHE A 186 -8.14 -3.08 31.38
CA PHE A 186 -6.70 -3.24 31.11
C PHE A 186 -6.31 -2.58 29.78
N LEU A 187 -5.05 -2.14 29.68
CA LEU A 187 -4.49 -1.62 28.43
C LEU A 187 -4.46 -2.71 27.36
N ASN A 188 -5.18 -2.50 26.26
CA ASN A 188 -5.18 -3.41 25.13
C ASN A 188 -4.00 -3.11 24.17
N GLY A 189 -3.83 -3.96 23.15
CA GLY A 189 -2.78 -3.81 22.14
C GLY A 189 -3.23 -3.07 20.88
N SER A 190 -4.40 -2.41 20.90
CA SER A 190 -4.94 -1.80 19.69
C SER A 190 -4.18 -0.53 19.33
N GLY A 191 -3.70 -0.45 18.08
CA GLY A 191 -3.10 0.77 17.54
C GLY A 191 -4.13 1.86 17.19
N TYR A 192 -5.41 1.51 17.16
CA TYR A 192 -6.52 2.39 16.78
C TYR A 192 -7.70 2.24 17.75
N GLY A 193 -8.54 3.27 17.85
CA GLY A 193 -9.66 3.28 18.78
C GLY A 193 -9.21 3.31 20.25
N LYS A 194 -10.09 2.84 21.14
CA LYS A 194 -9.89 2.86 22.59
C LYS A 194 -8.74 1.93 22.99
N ARG A 195 -7.86 2.45 23.84
CA ARG A 195 -6.59 1.83 24.22
C ARG A 195 -6.68 0.90 25.42
N TRP A 196 -7.88 0.72 25.96
CA TRP A 196 -8.18 -0.22 27.02
C TRP A 196 -9.41 -1.05 26.67
N THR A 197 -9.53 -2.20 27.32
CA THR A 197 -10.67 -3.11 27.19
C THR A 197 -11.10 -3.52 28.59
N CYS A 198 -12.41 -3.67 28.79
CA CYS A 198 -12.93 -4.15 30.06
C CYS A 198 -12.44 -5.56 30.37
N GLU A 199 -12.21 -5.83 31.65
CA GLU A 199 -11.94 -7.16 32.15
C GLU A 199 -13.13 -8.09 31.88
N ARG A 200 -12.85 -9.39 31.86
CA ARG A 200 -13.89 -10.41 31.68
C ARG A 200 -14.95 -10.28 32.78
N GLY A 201 -16.22 -10.20 32.39
CA GLY A 201 -17.31 -9.97 33.33
C GLY A 201 -17.73 -8.50 33.46
N TYR A 202 -17.17 -7.61 32.63
CA TYR A 202 -17.53 -6.19 32.58
C TYR A 202 -17.78 -5.73 31.13
N TYR A 203 -18.73 -4.82 30.95
CA TYR A 203 -18.99 -4.14 29.66
C TYR A 203 -18.70 -2.66 29.74
N GLU A 204 -18.33 -2.10 28.59
CA GLU A 204 -18.08 -0.67 28.44
C GLU A 204 -19.40 0.12 28.50
N ARG A 205 -19.47 1.12 29.40
CA ARG A 205 -20.53 2.12 29.48
C ARG A 205 -19.94 3.45 29.92
N ASP A 206 -20.17 4.51 29.13
CA ASP A 206 -19.73 5.88 29.42
C ASP A 206 -18.26 6.00 29.88
N ASP A 207 -17.34 5.40 29.12
CA ASP A 207 -15.89 5.36 29.44
C ASP A 207 -15.52 4.62 30.74
N THR A 208 -16.41 3.80 31.28
CA THR A 208 -16.17 2.93 32.43
C THR A 208 -16.48 1.48 32.10
N CYS A 209 -16.07 0.56 32.99
CA CYS A 209 -16.36 -0.86 32.89
C CYS A 209 -17.33 -1.25 34.00
N GLU A 210 -18.56 -1.57 33.61
CA GLU A 210 -19.63 -1.95 34.53
C GLU A 210 -19.81 -3.47 34.55
N ALA A 211 -19.99 -4.03 35.74
CA ALA A 211 -20.12 -5.47 35.92
C ALA A 211 -21.36 -6.02 35.22
N VAL A 212 -21.20 -7.17 34.56
CA VAL A 212 -22.32 -7.91 34.00
C VAL A 212 -23.15 -8.50 35.12
N VAL A 213 -24.40 -8.08 35.20
CA VAL A 213 -25.38 -8.66 36.13
C VAL A 213 -25.82 -10.00 35.56
N VAL A 214 -25.29 -11.08 36.11
CA VAL A 214 -25.68 -12.44 35.76
C VAL A 214 -26.86 -12.84 36.67
N PRO A 215 -28.07 -13.11 36.12
CA PRO A 215 -29.22 -13.49 36.92
C PRO A 215 -29.06 -14.88 37.54
N GLU A 216 -29.94 -15.24 38.47
CA GLU A 216 -29.98 -16.60 39.03
C GLU A 216 -30.20 -17.62 37.91
N ASN A 217 -29.58 -18.80 38.05
CA ASN A 217 -29.60 -19.86 37.05
C ASN A 217 -28.99 -19.50 35.69
N ALA A 218 -28.10 -18.50 35.65
CA ALA A 218 -27.28 -18.15 34.49
C ALA A 218 -25.78 -18.21 34.79
N TYR A 219 -24.98 -18.15 33.73
CA TYR A 219 -23.53 -17.99 33.78
C TYR A 219 -23.08 -16.92 32.80
N PHE A 220 -21.95 -16.27 33.10
CA PHE A 220 -21.35 -15.26 32.22
C PHE A 220 -20.90 -15.87 30.89
N ASP A 221 -21.23 -15.18 29.79
CA ASP A 221 -20.89 -15.57 28.41
C ASP A 221 -20.07 -14.44 27.77
N ASP A 222 -18.88 -14.76 27.27
CA ASP A 222 -17.94 -13.76 26.72
C ASP A 222 -18.17 -13.42 25.25
N ALA A 223 -19.30 -13.86 24.70
CA ALA A 223 -19.66 -13.57 23.33
C ALA A 223 -19.69 -12.06 23.09
N SER A 224 -19.13 -11.63 21.95
CA SER A 224 -19.11 -10.22 21.54
C SER A 224 -20.48 -9.67 21.16
N TYR A 225 -21.52 -10.50 21.23
CA TYR A 225 -22.91 -10.20 20.92
C TYR A 225 -23.82 -10.84 21.96
N GLY A 226 -24.97 -10.23 22.21
CA GLY A 226 -25.93 -10.68 23.23
C GLY A 226 -25.82 -9.90 24.54
N GLN A 227 -26.43 -10.43 25.60
CA GLN A 227 -26.55 -9.77 26.91
C GLN A 227 -25.43 -10.10 27.91
N GLY A 228 -24.46 -10.93 27.51
CA GLY A 228 -23.29 -11.31 28.31
C GLY A 228 -23.48 -12.40 29.33
N TRP A 229 -24.60 -13.10 29.26
CA TRP A 229 -24.85 -14.30 30.05
C TRP A 229 -25.74 -15.26 29.28
N LYS A 230 -25.68 -16.53 29.68
CA LYS A 230 -26.54 -17.61 29.17
C LYS A 230 -27.14 -18.38 30.33
N CYS A 231 -28.33 -18.92 30.11
CA CYS A 231 -28.98 -19.75 31.11
C CYS A 231 -28.23 -21.08 31.30
N ASN A 232 -28.16 -21.54 32.55
CA ASN A 232 -27.73 -22.89 32.89
C ASN A 232 -28.62 -23.90 32.16
N ARG A 233 -28.07 -25.08 31.85
CA ARG A 233 -28.83 -26.17 31.24
C ARG A 233 -30.01 -26.55 32.15
N GLY A 234 -31.21 -26.63 31.58
CA GLY A 234 -32.46 -26.83 32.30
C GLY A 234 -33.26 -25.55 32.53
N PHE A 235 -32.73 -24.38 32.12
CA PHE A 235 -33.40 -23.09 32.25
C PHE A 235 -33.52 -22.42 30.87
N ALA A 236 -34.67 -21.80 30.61
CA ALA A 236 -34.95 -21.03 29.40
C ALA A 236 -34.88 -19.53 29.68
N GLU A 237 -34.44 -18.77 28.67
CA GLU A 237 -34.34 -17.31 28.72
C GLU A 237 -35.73 -16.66 28.73
N THR A 238 -35.89 -15.66 29.58
CA THR A 238 -37.10 -14.83 29.76
C THR A 238 -36.69 -13.37 29.93
N ASP A 239 -37.62 -12.43 29.81
CA ASP A 239 -37.35 -10.97 29.88
C ASP A 239 -36.56 -10.54 31.14
N ASN A 240 -36.70 -11.28 32.26
CA ASN A 240 -36.07 -10.97 33.54
C ASN A 240 -35.01 -12.01 34.00
N GLY A 241 -34.52 -12.88 33.11
CA GLY A 241 -33.48 -13.87 33.45
C GLY A 241 -33.79 -15.29 32.99
N CYS A 242 -33.46 -16.28 33.81
CA CYS A 242 -33.55 -17.70 33.47
C CYS A 242 -34.59 -18.43 34.32
N THR A 243 -35.61 -18.98 33.67
CA THR A 243 -36.68 -19.74 34.33
C THR A 243 -36.52 -21.23 34.06
N GLU A 244 -36.77 -22.07 35.06
CA GLU A 244 -36.68 -23.53 34.93
C GLU A 244 -37.63 -24.04 33.83
N ILE A 245 -37.14 -24.97 33.02
CA ILE A 245 -37.92 -25.61 31.97
C ILE A 245 -38.81 -26.68 32.60
N ASP A 246 -40.12 -26.46 32.56
CA ASP A 246 -41.08 -27.52 32.83
C ASP A 246 -41.05 -28.53 31.66
N LEU A 247 -40.48 -29.70 31.93
CA LEU A 247 -40.25 -30.73 30.92
C LEU A 247 -41.47 -31.67 30.86
N PRO A 248 -42.26 -31.66 29.79
CA PRO A 248 -43.44 -32.52 29.69
C PRO A 248 -43.04 -34.00 29.54
N ASP A 249 -43.99 -34.90 29.83
CA ASP A 249 -43.80 -36.33 29.62
C ASP A 249 -43.36 -36.63 28.17
N ASN A 250 -42.41 -37.56 28.03
CA ASN A 250 -41.81 -37.94 26.75
C ASN A 250 -41.06 -36.80 26.04
N ALA A 251 -40.52 -35.82 26.79
CA ALA A 251 -39.59 -34.81 26.31
C ALA A 251 -38.20 -34.92 26.97
N HIS A 252 -37.20 -34.34 26.32
CA HIS A 252 -35.84 -34.22 26.83
C HIS A 252 -35.29 -32.84 26.47
N LEU A 253 -34.34 -32.34 27.26
CA LEU A 253 -33.65 -31.10 26.93
C LEU A 253 -32.90 -31.24 25.60
N ASP A 254 -33.00 -30.22 24.77
CA ASP A 254 -32.32 -30.19 23.48
C ASP A 254 -30.79 -30.07 23.63
N ARG A 255 -30.09 -29.94 22.50
CA ARG A 255 -28.63 -29.80 22.49
C ARG A 255 -28.15 -28.55 23.21
N SER A 256 -28.86 -27.42 23.07
CA SER A 256 -28.52 -26.18 23.78
C SER A 256 -28.70 -26.35 25.29
N GLY A 257 -29.71 -27.12 25.69
CA GLY A 257 -30.09 -27.27 27.09
C GLY A 257 -30.97 -26.15 27.62
N ASN A 258 -31.29 -25.16 26.80
CA ASN A 258 -32.18 -24.04 27.13
C ASN A 258 -33.54 -24.15 26.40
N GLY A 259 -33.79 -25.30 25.77
CA GLY A 259 -35.07 -25.71 25.20
C GLY A 259 -35.26 -27.23 25.35
N TRP A 260 -36.36 -27.75 24.82
CA TRP A 260 -36.67 -29.18 24.86
C TRP A 260 -37.25 -29.69 23.54
N GLU A 261 -37.02 -30.97 23.30
CA GLU A 261 -37.51 -31.71 22.15
C GLU A 261 -38.23 -32.99 22.61
N CYS A 262 -39.22 -33.43 21.83
CA CYS A 262 -39.88 -34.71 22.09
C CYS A 262 -38.91 -35.87 21.91
N HIS A 263 -39.12 -36.95 22.67
CA HIS A 263 -38.42 -38.21 22.47
C HIS A 263 -38.69 -38.73 21.06
N ARG A 264 -37.82 -39.62 20.58
CA ARG A 264 -38.01 -40.27 19.28
C ARG A 264 -39.39 -40.92 19.20
N ASN A 265 -40.09 -40.70 18.09
CA ASN A 265 -41.47 -41.14 17.80
C ASN A 265 -42.61 -40.33 18.46
N PHE A 266 -42.30 -39.23 19.17
CA PHE A 266 -43.30 -38.31 19.68
C PHE A 266 -43.28 -36.98 18.90
N GLN A 267 -44.45 -36.37 18.70
CA GLN A 267 -44.64 -35.07 18.06
C GLN A 267 -45.15 -34.02 19.06
N ARG A 268 -44.71 -32.78 18.86
CA ARG A 268 -45.08 -31.64 19.70
C ARG A 268 -46.50 -31.18 19.37
N SER A 269 -47.40 -31.21 20.35
CA SER A 269 -48.77 -30.68 20.24
C SER A 269 -49.17 -29.99 21.55
N GLN A 270 -49.58 -28.72 21.48
CA GLN A 270 -50.03 -27.91 22.62
C GLN A 270 -49.09 -27.95 23.86
N GLY A 271 -47.77 -27.89 23.64
CA GLY A 271 -46.79 -27.94 24.73
C GLY A 271 -46.56 -29.32 25.35
N ARG A 272 -47.04 -30.39 24.70
CA ARG A 272 -46.84 -31.79 25.11
C ARG A 272 -46.27 -32.62 23.98
N CYS A 273 -45.76 -33.80 24.31
CA CYS A 273 -45.30 -34.80 23.36
C CYS A 273 -46.29 -35.95 23.27
N LEU A 274 -46.90 -36.13 22.09
CA LEU A 274 -47.86 -37.20 21.81
C LEU A 274 -47.24 -38.20 20.83
N LEU A 275 -47.53 -39.49 21.00
CA LEU A 275 -47.00 -40.53 20.12
C LEU A 275 -47.50 -40.31 18.67
N ASN A 276 -46.63 -40.48 17.70
CA ASN A 276 -47.01 -40.46 16.29
C ASN A 276 -47.82 -41.73 15.97
N ASP A 277 -49.06 -41.57 15.52
CA ASP A 277 -49.82 -42.64 14.87
C ASP A 277 -49.21 -43.01 13.50
#